data_AF-A0A4V1N0X2-F1
#
_entry.id   AF-A0A4V1N0X2-F1
#
_cell.length_a   1.000
_cell.length_b   1.000
_cell.length_c   1.000
_cell.angle_alpha   90.00
_cell.angle_beta   90.00
_cell.angle_gamma   90.00
#
_symmetry.space_group_name_H-M   'P 1'
#
loop_
_entity.id
_entity.type
_entity.pdbx_description
1 polymer ?
#
loop_
_entity_poly.entity_id
_entity_poly.type
_entity_poly.pdbx_seq_one_letter_code
_entity_poly.pdbx_strand_id
1 'polypeptide(L)'
;MDQGFVWTPGVGIDQVALARLRLHFRKPQQPMGEAWFMSEQRKMFPELQGELGNMSIWDLQIALGEIASGTSSFGPFEEWREWYHYLLAQLVPRGHDAFVYSLVELLITCFMTQYPNGIHRQPYPGFGEDVLATLGRCVMEPQCWSADQIVVGTFLHRSNNNPARTWRWYDASGDLSASLFLCIKYLPAPAVTTWFRSVLEISSPHWRAQLIAWLVGANELLTGAKTWPSELKTEAYPNVGWEWSHCLGPGLAIADDSGSPVLTMWLPEDACRRVVDEVRNYFTDDTFLLWLESISSVDYLEEELEQIPVSFERLYLKKDGGG
;
A
#
# COMPACT_ATOMS: atom_id res chain seq x y z
N MET A 1 6.33 -7.17 24.28
CA MET A 1 6.18 -6.14 23.23
C MET A 1 4.74 -5.65 23.34
N ASP A 2 4.51 -4.59 24.13
CA ASP A 2 3.17 -4.13 24.53
C ASP A 2 2.74 -2.82 23.85
N GLN A 3 3.56 -2.27 22.96
CA GLN A 3 3.13 -1.14 22.11
C GLN A 3 2.58 -1.72 20.81
N GLY A 4 1.28 -1.54 20.59
CA GLY A 4 0.60 -1.99 19.37
C GLY A 4 1.21 -1.38 18.10
N PHE A 5 0.88 -1.97 16.95
CA PHE A 5 1.30 -1.42 15.65
C PHE A 5 0.55 -0.11 15.38
N VAL A 6 1.27 1.00 15.32
CA VAL A 6 0.73 2.34 15.00
C VAL A 6 1.58 3.01 13.93
N TRP A 7 0.97 3.95 13.21
CA TRP A 7 1.68 4.85 12.32
C TRP A 7 2.03 6.13 13.07
N THR A 8 3.30 6.52 13.00
CA THR A 8 3.81 7.73 13.64
C THR A 8 4.69 8.46 12.65
N PRO A 9 4.30 9.67 12.21
CA PRO A 9 5.10 10.49 11.32
C PRO A 9 6.57 10.56 11.71
N GLY A 10 7.45 10.27 10.76
CA GLY A 10 8.90 10.34 10.92
C GLY A 10 9.56 9.19 11.70
N VAL A 11 8.85 8.13 12.08
CA VAL A 11 9.46 6.95 12.72
C VAL A 11 9.97 5.93 11.68
N GLY A 12 9.18 5.66 10.64
CA GLY A 12 9.56 4.78 9.54
C GLY A 12 9.77 3.30 9.91
N ILE A 13 10.68 2.69 9.16
CA ILE A 13 11.07 1.28 9.16
C ILE A 13 11.82 0.91 10.45
N ASP A 14 11.43 -0.20 11.06
CA ASP A 14 12.19 -0.82 12.13
C ASP A 14 13.48 -1.47 11.58
N GLN A 15 14.63 -0.90 11.94
CA GLN A 15 15.93 -1.36 11.46
C GLN A 15 16.30 -2.77 11.94
N VAL A 16 15.77 -3.22 13.09
CA VAL A 16 16.02 -4.58 13.60
C VAL A 16 15.19 -5.59 12.81
N ALA A 17 13.95 -5.28 12.49
CA ALA A 17 13.13 -6.08 11.58
C ALA A 17 13.74 -6.16 10.18
N LEU A 18 14.24 -5.05 9.64
CA LEU A 18 14.94 -5.02 8.36
C LEU A 18 16.21 -5.89 8.38
N ALA A 19 16.99 -5.84 9.46
CA ALA A 19 18.16 -6.69 9.63
C ALA A 19 17.80 -8.18 9.65
N ARG A 20 16.67 -8.56 10.28
CA ARG A 20 16.16 -9.95 10.25
C ARG A 20 15.74 -10.38 8.85
N LEU A 21 15.00 -9.55 8.11
CA LEU A 21 14.65 -9.83 6.71
C LEU A 21 15.90 -10.11 5.88
N ARG A 22 16.93 -9.25 5.99
CA ARG A 22 18.21 -9.40 5.27
C ARG A 22 19.01 -10.64 5.70
N LEU A 23 18.89 -11.04 6.95
CA LEU A 23 19.55 -12.25 7.47
C LEU A 23 18.96 -13.52 6.85
N HIS A 24 17.63 -13.57 6.74
CA HIS A 24 16.90 -14.73 6.25
C HIS A 24 16.87 -14.84 4.72
N PHE A 25 16.81 -13.72 4.00
CA PHE A 25 16.68 -13.73 2.55
C PHE A 25 17.99 -13.39 1.85
N ARG A 26 18.68 -14.45 1.43
CA ARG A 26 19.93 -14.37 0.68
C ARG A 26 19.64 -14.19 -0.81
N LYS A 27 20.59 -13.57 -1.51
CA LYS A 27 20.55 -13.42 -2.97
C LYS A 27 20.46 -14.81 -3.62
N PRO A 28 19.46 -15.08 -4.48
CA PRO A 28 19.40 -16.33 -5.25
C PRO A 28 20.64 -16.49 -6.15
N GLN A 29 21.09 -17.73 -6.38
CA GLN A 29 22.30 -17.99 -7.19
C GLN A 29 22.07 -17.85 -8.70
N GLN A 30 20.85 -18.17 -9.15
CA GLN A 30 20.47 -18.11 -10.55
C GLN A 30 19.78 -16.76 -10.84
N PRO A 31 20.01 -16.16 -12.02
CA PRO A 31 19.29 -14.95 -12.40
C PRO A 31 17.78 -15.22 -12.48
N MET A 32 16.99 -14.20 -12.18
CA MET A 32 15.54 -14.24 -12.39
C MET A 32 15.25 -14.22 -13.90
N GLY A 33 14.21 -14.92 -14.36
CA GLY A 33 13.71 -14.79 -15.71
C GLY A 33 12.41 -13.97 -15.79
N GLU A 34 12.09 -13.46 -16.97
CA GLU A 34 10.84 -12.73 -17.24
C GLU A 34 9.61 -13.64 -17.15
N ALA A 35 8.44 -13.06 -16.90
CA ALA A 35 7.18 -13.79 -16.90
C ALA A 35 6.69 -14.08 -18.32
N TRP A 36 6.80 -13.09 -19.21
CA TRP A 36 6.22 -13.15 -20.54
C TRP A 36 7.27 -13.48 -21.60
N PHE A 37 7.34 -14.75 -22.00
CA PHE A 37 8.21 -15.19 -23.09
C PHE A 37 7.39 -15.93 -24.15
N MET A 38 7.46 -15.46 -25.39
CA MET A 38 6.94 -16.18 -26.57
C MET A 38 8.05 -16.80 -27.42
N SER A 39 9.29 -16.78 -26.91
CA SER A 39 10.48 -17.26 -27.61
C SER A 39 10.98 -18.58 -26.99
N GLU A 40 11.84 -19.30 -27.71
CA GLU A 40 12.49 -20.53 -27.20
C GLU A 40 13.39 -20.26 -25.97
N GLN A 41 13.86 -19.03 -25.81
CA GLN A 41 14.70 -18.61 -24.67
C GLN A 41 14.00 -17.49 -23.88
N ARG A 42 13.91 -17.69 -22.57
CA ARG A 42 13.39 -16.71 -21.62
C ARG A 42 14.46 -15.63 -21.38
N LYS A 43 14.11 -14.34 -21.45
CA LYS A 43 15.03 -13.29 -21.02
C LYS A 43 15.33 -13.47 -19.53
N MET A 44 16.60 -13.36 -19.18
CA MET A 44 17.08 -13.37 -17.80
C MET A 44 17.45 -11.95 -17.37
N PHE A 45 17.44 -11.70 -16.06
CA PHE A 45 17.83 -10.45 -15.40
C PHE A 45 19.18 -10.63 -14.67
N PRO A 46 20.31 -10.82 -15.40
CA PRO A 46 21.62 -11.01 -14.79
C PRO A 46 22.07 -9.79 -13.95
N GLU A 47 21.57 -8.60 -14.24
CA GLU A 47 21.85 -7.37 -13.49
C GLU A 47 21.44 -7.47 -12.02
N LEU A 48 20.41 -8.25 -11.67
CA LEU A 48 19.98 -8.48 -10.29
C LEU A 48 21.03 -9.22 -9.45
N GLN A 49 21.96 -9.93 -10.11
CA GLN A 49 23.09 -10.56 -9.44
C GLN A 49 24.15 -9.55 -8.97
N GLY A 50 24.14 -8.33 -9.51
CA GLY A 50 25.04 -7.25 -9.14
C GLY A 50 24.70 -6.58 -7.81
N GLU A 51 25.18 -5.34 -7.67
CA GLU A 51 24.86 -4.47 -6.55
C GLU A 51 23.57 -3.71 -6.84
N LEU A 52 22.48 -4.09 -6.16
CA LEU A 52 21.17 -3.46 -6.38
C LEU A 52 21.19 -1.95 -6.16
N GLY A 53 22.02 -1.44 -5.25
CA GLY A 53 22.17 -0.01 -4.98
C GLY A 53 22.58 0.83 -6.20
N ASN A 54 23.23 0.22 -7.19
CA ASN A 54 23.65 0.88 -8.42
C ASN A 54 22.59 0.79 -9.53
N MET A 55 21.56 -0.05 -9.36
CA MET A 55 20.48 -0.18 -10.33
C MET A 55 19.56 1.03 -10.28
N SER A 56 19.08 1.43 -11.46
CA SER A 56 18.05 2.45 -11.58
C SER A 56 16.74 1.94 -10.96
N ILE A 57 15.94 2.85 -10.42
CA ILE A 57 14.63 2.49 -9.87
C ILE A 57 13.72 1.90 -10.94
N TRP A 58 13.82 2.37 -12.18
CA TRP A 58 13.07 1.84 -13.31
C TRP A 58 13.38 0.36 -13.59
N ASP A 59 14.67 -0.02 -13.61
CA ASP A 59 15.05 -1.43 -13.83
C ASP A 59 14.57 -2.35 -12.69
N LEU A 60 14.59 -1.84 -11.47
CA LEU A 60 14.05 -2.56 -10.31
C LEU A 60 12.52 -2.70 -10.38
N GLN A 61 11.81 -1.68 -10.87
CA GLN A 61 10.37 -1.76 -11.10
C GLN A 61 10.03 -2.78 -12.18
N ILE A 62 10.79 -2.85 -13.28
CA ILE A 62 10.59 -3.88 -14.30
C ILE A 62 10.69 -5.27 -13.67
N ALA A 63 11.75 -5.54 -12.90
CA ALA A 63 11.92 -6.83 -12.24
C ALA A 63 10.77 -7.18 -11.29
N LEU A 64 10.34 -6.23 -10.45
CA LEU A 64 9.17 -6.41 -9.57
C LEU A 64 7.87 -6.61 -10.38
N GLY A 65 7.70 -5.89 -11.48
CA GLY A 65 6.56 -6.03 -12.38
C GLY A 65 6.47 -7.42 -13.01
N GLU A 66 7.60 -8.01 -13.40
CA GLU A 66 7.66 -9.40 -13.88
C GLU A 66 7.24 -10.39 -12.79
N ILE A 67 7.69 -10.20 -11.54
CA ILE A 67 7.28 -11.05 -10.42
C ILE A 67 5.77 -10.93 -10.16
N ALA A 68 5.26 -9.71 -10.05
CA ALA A 68 3.85 -9.46 -9.76
C ALA A 68 2.93 -10.00 -10.87
N SER A 69 3.18 -9.58 -12.11
CA SER A 69 2.37 -9.99 -13.26
C SER A 69 2.53 -11.47 -13.59
N GLY A 70 3.74 -12.02 -13.45
CA GLY A 70 4.00 -13.44 -13.66
C GLY A 70 3.27 -14.31 -12.67
N THR A 71 3.34 -13.97 -11.38
CA THR A 71 2.61 -14.71 -10.33
C THR A 71 1.11 -14.62 -10.54
N SER A 72 0.60 -13.44 -10.92
CA SER A 72 -0.83 -13.23 -11.22
C SER A 72 -1.31 -14.05 -12.42
N SER A 73 -0.50 -14.15 -13.48
CA SER A 73 -0.91 -14.76 -14.75
C SER A 73 -0.66 -16.26 -14.82
N PHE A 74 0.42 -16.72 -14.19
CA PHE A 74 0.93 -18.10 -14.34
C PHE A 74 0.96 -18.88 -13.02
N GLY A 75 0.58 -18.24 -11.90
CA GLY A 75 0.64 -18.84 -10.57
C GLY A 75 2.02 -18.74 -9.91
N PRO A 76 2.17 -19.27 -8.69
CA PRO A 76 3.40 -19.14 -7.92
C PRO A 76 4.54 -19.95 -8.53
N PHE A 77 5.70 -19.31 -8.71
CA PHE A 77 6.95 -19.95 -9.10
C PHE A 77 7.98 -19.71 -8.00
N GLU A 78 8.71 -20.77 -7.62
CA GLU A 78 9.69 -20.70 -6.53
C GLU A 78 10.78 -19.66 -6.80
N GLU A 79 11.26 -19.56 -8.05
CA GLU A 79 12.24 -18.57 -8.49
C GLU A 79 11.79 -17.13 -8.18
N TRP A 80 10.56 -16.77 -8.56
CA TRP A 80 10.03 -15.42 -8.31
C TRP A 80 9.82 -15.15 -6.84
N ARG A 81 9.40 -16.16 -6.07
CA ARG A 81 9.24 -16.05 -4.62
C ARG A 81 10.59 -15.79 -3.92
N GLU A 82 11.63 -16.55 -4.27
CA GLU A 82 12.97 -16.37 -3.74
C GLU A 82 13.55 -15.00 -4.08
N TRP A 83 13.43 -14.58 -5.34
CA TRP A 83 13.86 -13.26 -5.78
C TRP A 83 13.09 -12.15 -5.07
N TYR A 84 11.77 -12.27 -4.97
CA TYR A 84 10.95 -11.29 -4.26
C TYR A 84 11.38 -11.13 -2.81
N HIS A 85 11.57 -12.22 -2.06
CA HIS A 85 11.99 -12.13 -0.66
C HIS A 85 13.34 -11.44 -0.49
N TYR A 86 14.30 -11.73 -1.38
CA TYR A 86 15.57 -11.01 -1.41
C TYR A 86 15.37 -9.53 -1.73
N LEU A 87 14.62 -9.20 -2.79
CA LEU A 87 14.37 -7.81 -3.21
C LEU A 87 13.64 -7.01 -2.12
N LEU A 88 12.63 -7.59 -1.46
CA LEU A 88 11.92 -6.98 -0.34
C LEU A 88 12.91 -6.51 0.74
N ALA A 89 13.80 -7.40 1.20
CA ALA A 89 14.78 -7.09 2.24
C ALA A 89 15.80 -6.01 1.85
N GLN A 90 16.10 -5.88 0.55
CA GLN A 90 17.09 -4.91 0.07
C GLN A 90 16.47 -3.56 -0.33
N LEU A 91 15.26 -3.57 -0.89
CA LEU A 91 14.67 -2.40 -1.56
C LEU A 91 13.73 -1.58 -0.69
N VAL A 92 13.24 -2.11 0.44
CA VAL A 92 12.38 -1.36 1.36
C VAL A 92 12.96 0.01 1.75
N PRO A 93 14.26 0.16 2.11
CA PRO A 93 14.87 1.47 2.38
C PRO A 93 14.93 2.41 1.17
N ARG A 94 14.89 1.86 -0.05
CA ARG A 94 14.89 2.60 -1.31
C ARG A 94 13.49 2.93 -1.82
N GLY A 95 12.46 2.66 -1.02
CA GLY A 95 11.06 2.80 -1.38
C GLY A 95 10.72 4.15 -2.04
N HIS A 96 11.36 5.22 -1.56
CA HIS A 96 11.10 6.59 -1.97
C HIS A 96 12.24 7.26 -2.75
N ASP A 97 13.25 6.51 -3.22
CA ASP A 97 14.44 7.04 -3.90
C ASP A 97 14.13 7.80 -5.20
N ALA A 98 13.02 7.45 -5.87
CA ALA A 98 12.58 8.12 -7.09
C ALA A 98 11.31 8.95 -6.86
N PHE A 99 11.31 10.11 -7.50
CA PHE A 99 10.18 11.01 -7.50
C PHE A 99 8.99 10.36 -8.24
N VAL A 100 8.99 10.07 -9.53
CA VAL A 100 7.73 9.55 -10.16
C VAL A 100 7.49 8.05 -9.91
N TYR A 101 8.54 7.29 -9.62
CA TYR A 101 8.54 5.83 -9.71
C TYR A 101 8.83 5.18 -8.36
N SER A 102 7.91 5.27 -7.42
CA SER A 102 8.07 4.63 -6.11
C SER A 102 8.22 3.11 -6.24
N LEU A 103 9.06 2.50 -5.41
CA LEU A 103 9.12 1.04 -5.30
C LEU A 103 8.07 0.51 -4.31
N VAL A 104 7.54 1.35 -3.43
CA VAL A 104 6.63 0.92 -2.34
C VAL A 104 5.40 0.21 -2.89
N GLU A 105 4.69 0.84 -3.81
CA GLU A 105 3.48 0.26 -4.40
C GLU A 105 3.76 -1.13 -5.01
N LEU A 106 4.81 -1.26 -5.81
CA LEU A 106 5.18 -2.53 -6.47
C LEU A 106 5.68 -3.59 -5.48
N LEU A 107 6.43 -3.21 -4.45
CA LEU A 107 6.83 -4.12 -3.38
C LEU A 107 5.60 -4.68 -2.66
N ILE A 108 4.61 -3.83 -2.38
CA ILE A 108 3.35 -4.25 -1.75
C ILE A 108 2.54 -5.15 -2.70
N THR A 109 2.43 -4.79 -3.98
CA THR A 109 1.76 -5.63 -4.97
C THR A 109 2.41 -7.01 -5.03
N CYS A 110 3.74 -7.07 -5.15
CA CYS A 110 4.47 -8.34 -5.16
C CYS A 110 4.24 -9.13 -3.86
N PHE A 111 4.24 -8.47 -2.70
CA PHE A 111 3.90 -9.12 -1.44
C PHE A 111 2.53 -9.80 -1.52
N MET A 112 1.54 -9.08 -2.04
CA MET A 112 0.16 -9.53 -2.12
C MET A 112 -0.08 -10.58 -3.21
N THR A 113 0.77 -10.64 -4.25
CA THR A 113 0.74 -11.75 -5.21
C THR A 113 1.40 -13.01 -4.63
N GLN A 114 2.42 -12.87 -3.79
CA GLN A 114 3.05 -14.02 -3.11
C GLN A 114 2.23 -14.57 -1.93
N TYR A 115 1.42 -13.72 -1.28
CA TYR A 115 0.64 -14.07 -0.08
C TYR A 115 -0.85 -13.71 -0.20
N PRO A 116 -1.54 -14.05 -1.30
CA PRO A 116 -2.87 -13.52 -1.60
C PRO A 116 -3.92 -13.90 -0.55
N ASN A 117 -3.80 -15.07 0.09
CA ASN A 117 -4.73 -15.51 1.14
C ASN A 117 -4.23 -15.23 2.57
N GLY A 118 -3.07 -14.59 2.74
CA GLY A 118 -2.43 -14.38 4.04
C GLY A 118 -1.09 -15.12 4.16
N ILE A 119 -0.39 -14.90 5.28
CA ILE A 119 0.94 -15.47 5.52
C ILE A 119 0.83 -16.79 6.30
N HIS A 120 0.20 -17.78 5.70
CA HIS A 120 -0.06 -19.07 6.37
C HIS A 120 1.21 -19.91 6.52
N ARG A 121 2.10 -19.86 5.52
CA ARG A 121 3.42 -20.48 5.57
C ARG A 121 4.49 -19.39 5.70
N GLN A 122 4.87 -19.08 6.93
CA GLN A 122 5.94 -18.11 7.17
C GLN A 122 7.29 -18.70 6.75
N PRO A 123 8.13 -17.95 5.99
CA PRO A 123 9.51 -18.36 5.69
C PRO A 123 10.37 -18.53 6.95
N TYR A 124 10.09 -17.76 7.99
CA TYR A 124 10.68 -17.88 9.32
C TYR A 124 9.71 -17.32 10.38
N PRO A 125 9.82 -17.71 11.67
CA PRO A 125 8.94 -17.19 12.72
C PRO A 125 9.07 -15.68 12.90
N GLY A 126 7.96 -14.95 12.81
CA GLY A 126 7.95 -13.49 12.95
C GLY A 126 8.02 -12.74 11.62
N PHE A 127 7.96 -13.43 10.48
CA PHE A 127 8.08 -12.80 9.16
C PHE A 127 6.99 -11.76 8.90
N GLY A 128 5.73 -12.05 9.27
CA GLY A 128 4.64 -11.10 9.05
C GLY A 128 4.81 -9.80 9.84
N GLU A 129 5.26 -9.92 11.09
CA GLU A 129 5.58 -8.80 11.96
C GLU A 129 6.74 -7.98 11.41
N ASP A 130 7.78 -8.63 10.88
CA ASP A 130 8.90 -7.95 10.24
C ASP A 130 8.49 -7.20 8.97
N VAL A 131 7.61 -7.78 8.14
CA VAL A 131 7.07 -7.10 6.96
C VAL A 131 6.26 -5.87 7.36
N LEU A 132 5.38 -5.99 8.34
CA LEU A 132 4.58 -4.86 8.81
C LEU A 132 5.47 -3.77 9.44
N ALA A 133 6.43 -4.15 10.28
CA ALA A 133 7.36 -3.23 10.92
C ALA A 133 8.32 -2.53 9.94
N THR A 134 8.44 -3.04 8.72
CA THR A 134 9.27 -2.47 7.65
C THR A 134 8.40 -1.88 6.54
N LEU A 135 7.98 -2.69 5.56
CA LEU A 135 7.16 -2.28 4.43
C LEU A 135 5.86 -1.61 4.89
N GLY A 136 5.21 -2.12 5.93
CA GLY A 136 3.99 -1.52 6.50
C GLY A 136 4.18 -0.16 7.17
N ARG A 137 5.43 0.31 7.37
CA ARG A 137 5.75 1.61 7.97
C ARG A 137 6.56 2.53 7.05
N CYS A 138 6.87 2.11 5.82
CA CYS A 138 7.75 2.89 4.93
C CYS A 138 7.20 4.31 4.65
N VAL A 139 5.89 4.48 4.51
CA VAL A 139 5.26 5.81 4.34
C VAL A 139 5.42 6.74 5.55
N MET A 140 5.88 6.22 6.68
CA MET A 140 6.18 6.98 7.91
C MET A 140 7.66 7.36 8.04
N GLU A 141 8.51 7.07 7.04
CA GLU A 141 9.94 7.38 7.05
C GLU A 141 10.25 8.86 7.28
N PRO A 142 11.33 9.23 8.00
CA PRO A 142 11.70 10.62 8.23
C PRO A 142 11.77 11.48 6.96
N GLN A 143 12.19 10.93 5.82
CA GLN A 143 12.26 11.71 4.57
C GLN A 143 10.90 12.11 4.00
N CYS A 144 9.83 11.45 4.44
CA CYS A 144 8.45 11.71 4.06
C CYS A 144 7.80 12.80 4.92
N TRP A 145 8.40 13.12 6.07
CA TRP A 145 7.80 13.95 7.12
C TRP A 145 8.76 15.01 7.63
N SER A 146 8.29 16.24 7.76
CA SER A 146 8.98 17.32 8.48
C SER A 146 8.18 17.63 9.73
N ALA A 147 8.65 17.10 10.87
CA ALA A 147 7.86 17.03 12.11
C ALA A 147 6.54 16.25 11.88
N ASP A 148 5.39 16.92 12.02
CA ASP A 148 4.06 16.32 11.81
C ASP A 148 3.47 16.62 10.42
N GLN A 149 4.24 17.26 9.54
CA GLN A 149 3.80 17.66 8.21
C GLN A 149 4.39 16.79 7.11
N ILE A 150 3.62 16.55 6.05
CA ILE A 150 4.11 15.86 4.86
C ILE A 150 5.09 16.74 4.10
N VAL A 151 6.22 16.18 3.69
CA VAL A 151 7.12 16.85 2.76
C VAL A 151 6.58 16.65 1.34
N VAL A 152 5.85 17.64 0.83
CA VAL A 152 5.19 17.56 -0.48
C VAL A 152 6.18 17.17 -1.60
N GLY A 153 5.80 16.13 -2.33
CA GLY A 153 6.61 15.55 -3.41
C GLY A 153 7.61 14.48 -2.97
N THR A 154 7.71 14.13 -1.68
CA THR A 154 8.53 12.99 -1.23
C THR A 154 7.75 11.69 -1.17
N PHE A 155 6.47 11.75 -0.80
CA PHE A 155 5.48 10.70 -0.94
C PHE A 155 4.10 11.37 -1.01
N LEU A 156 3.16 10.76 -1.72
CA LEU A 156 1.90 11.37 -2.22
C LEU A 156 2.10 12.25 -3.48
N HIS A 157 1.34 11.94 -4.54
CA HIS A 157 1.24 12.66 -5.82
C HIS A 157 2.57 13.19 -6.40
N ARG A 158 3.59 12.33 -6.44
CA ARG A 158 4.87 12.68 -7.04
C ARG A 158 4.70 12.81 -8.56
N SER A 159 4.82 14.02 -9.10
CA SER A 159 4.62 14.28 -10.55
C SER A 159 5.65 15.24 -11.11
N ASN A 160 6.45 14.78 -12.08
CA ASN A 160 7.41 15.62 -12.81
C ASN A 160 6.72 16.65 -13.73
N ASN A 161 5.45 16.42 -14.05
CA ASN A 161 4.70 17.22 -15.02
C ASN A 161 4.09 18.48 -14.40
N ASN A 162 4.18 18.64 -13.06
CA ASN A 162 3.80 19.86 -12.39
C ASN A 162 4.97 20.39 -11.55
N PRO A 163 5.67 21.44 -12.01
CA PRO A 163 6.76 22.08 -11.25
C PRO A 163 6.32 22.56 -9.85
N ALA A 164 5.03 22.90 -9.68
CA ALA A 164 4.48 23.32 -8.39
C ALA A 164 4.25 22.15 -7.43
N ARG A 165 4.22 20.89 -7.92
CA ARG A 165 3.96 19.66 -7.13
C ARG A 165 2.59 19.63 -6.43
N THR A 166 1.59 20.34 -6.96
CA THR A 166 0.30 20.59 -6.29
C THR A 166 -0.92 20.01 -7.00
N TRP A 167 -0.79 19.04 -7.92
CA TRP A 167 -1.94 18.55 -8.70
C TRP A 167 -2.34 17.11 -8.39
N ARG A 168 -3.66 16.86 -8.39
CA ARG A 168 -4.37 15.58 -8.23
C ARG A 168 -4.56 15.13 -6.78
N TRP A 169 -4.68 16.06 -5.85
CA TRP A 169 -5.03 15.79 -4.46
C TRP A 169 -6.45 15.24 -4.28
N TYR A 170 -7.27 15.35 -5.32
CA TYR A 170 -8.56 14.67 -5.43
C TYR A 170 -8.46 13.17 -5.67
N ASP A 171 -7.33 12.65 -6.14
CA ASP A 171 -7.09 11.21 -6.21
C ASP A 171 -6.29 10.78 -4.97
N ALA A 172 -6.42 9.53 -4.53
CA ALA A 172 -5.54 8.99 -3.50
C ALA A 172 -4.24 8.46 -4.13
N SER A 173 -3.11 8.72 -3.50
CA SER A 173 -1.81 8.23 -3.96
C SER A 173 -1.71 6.69 -3.96
N GLY A 174 -1.07 6.14 -5.01
CA GLY A 174 -0.63 4.75 -5.12
C GLY A 174 0.02 4.16 -3.87
N ASP A 175 1.11 4.82 -3.44
CA ASP A 175 1.87 4.42 -2.25
C ASP A 175 1.01 4.36 -0.99
N LEU A 176 0.13 5.36 -0.79
CA LEU A 176 -0.76 5.43 0.36
C LEU A 176 -1.80 4.30 0.31
N SER A 177 -2.48 4.15 -0.83
CA SER A 177 -3.51 3.15 -1.02
C SER A 177 -2.96 1.75 -0.77
N ALA A 178 -1.84 1.40 -1.42
CA ALA A 178 -1.21 0.10 -1.24
C ALA A 178 -0.79 -0.13 0.21
N SER A 179 -0.22 0.88 0.88
CA SER A 179 0.21 0.78 2.29
C SER A 179 -0.96 0.60 3.27
N LEU A 180 -2.05 1.33 3.08
CA LEU A 180 -3.27 1.17 3.88
C LEU A 180 -3.86 -0.23 3.69
N PHE A 181 -4.00 -0.68 2.45
CA PHE A 181 -4.53 -2.03 2.18
C PHE A 181 -3.62 -3.15 2.69
N LEU A 182 -2.29 -2.98 2.65
CA LEU A 182 -1.34 -3.91 3.29
C LEU A 182 -1.65 -4.06 4.77
N CYS A 183 -1.77 -2.94 5.48
CA CYS A 183 -2.04 -2.97 6.91
C CYS A 183 -3.41 -3.57 7.21
N ILE A 184 -4.47 -3.20 6.48
CA ILE A 184 -5.82 -3.77 6.66
C ILE A 184 -5.82 -5.28 6.43
N LYS A 185 -5.10 -5.75 5.40
CA LYS A 185 -5.10 -7.17 5.02
C LYS A 185 -4.30 -8.05 5.98
N TYR A 186 -3.16 -7.56 6.48
CA TYR A 186 -2.19 -8.40 7.21
C TYR A 186 -2.04 -8.10 8.69
N LEU A 187 -2.59 -6.99 9.20
CA LEU A 187 -2.63 -6.79 10.65
C LEU A 187 -3.57 -7.80 11.31
N PRO A 188 -3.23 -8.32 12.50
CA PRO A 188 -4.19 -9.04 13.32
C PRO A 188 -5.43 -8.16 13.55
N ALA A 189 -6.63 -8.73 13.39
CA ALA A 189 -7.87 -7.96 13.48
C ALA A 189 -8.00 -7.08 14.74
N PRO A 190 -7.58 -7.52 15.96
CA PRO A 190 -7.60 -6.66 17.14
C PRO A 190 -6.71 -5.41 17.05
N ALA A 191 -5.65 -5.45 16.24
CA ALA A 191 -4.72 -4.33 16.07
C ALA A 191 -5.21 -3.30 15.05
N VAL A 192 -6.12 -3.67 14.14
CA VAL A 192 -6.62 -2.80 13.06
C VAL A 192 -7.25 -1.53 13.61
N THR A 193 -8.07 -1.61 14.66
CA THR A 193 -8.72 -0.44 15.27
C THR A 193 -7.70 0.56 15.82
N THR A 194 -6.74 0.10 16.63
CA THR A 194 -5.71 0.97 17.20
C THR A 194 -4.80 1.57 16.13
N TRP A 195 -4.40 0.77 15.15
CA TRP A 195 -3.61 1.25 14.03
C TRP A 195 -4.38 2.32 13.23
N PHE A 196 -5.63 2.04 12.85
CA PHE A 196 -6.39 2.96 12.01
C PHE A 196 -6.78 4.24 12.76
N ARG A 197 -6.96 4.19 14.09
CA ARG A 197 -7.04 5.41 14.90
C ARG A 197 -5.79 6.29 14.74
N SER A 198 -4.60 5.71 14.80
CA SER A 198 -3.35 6.48 14.60
C SER A 198 -3.24 7.08 13.20
N VAL A 199 -3.83 6.43 12.19
CA VAL A 199 -3.94 6.96 10.81
C VAL A 199 -4.83 8.21 10.77
N LEU A 200 -5.96 8.19 11.47
CA LEU A 200 -6.89 9.32 11.55
C LEU A 200 -6.32 10.49 12.39
N GLU A 201 -5.51 10.21 13.40
CA GLU A 201 -4.99 11.24 14.31
C GLU A 201 -3.89 12.13 13.71
N ILE A 202 -3.36 11.80 12.53
CA ILE A 202 -2.34 12.62 11.85
C ILE A 202 -2.93 13.97 11.43
N SER A 203 -2.28 15.05 11.87
CA SER A 203 -2.76 16.44 11.77
C SER A 203 -2.50 17.12 10.42
N SER A 204 -1.58 16.59 9.60
CA SER A 204 -1.18 17.26 8.36
C SER A 204 -2.36 17.49 7.39
N PRO A 205 -2.57 18.72 6.86
CA PRO A 205 -3.62 19.01 5.88
C PRO A 205 -3.57 18.09 4.66
N HIS A 206 -2.38 17.84 4.11
CA HIS A 206 -2.16 16.95 2.96
C HIS A 206 -2.54 15.50 3.27
N TRP A 207 -2.24 15.03 4.49
CA TRP A 207 -2.64 13.71 4.94
C TRP A 207 -4.15 13.58 5.01
N ARG A 208 -4.80 14.54 5.66
CA ARG A 208 -6.26 14.57 5.85
C ARG A 208 -6.98 14.62 4.50
N ALA A 209 -6.52 15.46 3.58
CA ALA A 209 -7.01 15.53 2.21
C ALA A 209 -6.95 14.16 1.52
N GLN A 210 -5.78 13.52 1.54
CA GLN A 210 -5.56 12.23 0.90
C GLN A 210 -6.34 11.09 1.56
N LEU A 211 -6.48 11.11 2.89
CA LEU A 211 -7.20 10.10 3.63
C LEU A 211 -8.71 10.20 3.38
N ILE A 212 -9.28 11.41 3.28
CA ILE A 212 -10.68 11.60 2.89
C ILE A 212 -10.88 11.09 1.45
N ALA A 213 -10.03 11.49 0.49
CA ALA A 213 -10.11 11.02 -0.89
C ALA A 213 -10.01 9.49 -0.98
N TRP A 214 -9.07 8.89 -0.25
CA TRP A 214 -8.91 7.44 -0.16
C TRP A 214 -10.14 6.76 0.45
N LEU A 215 -10.69 7.27 1.55
CA LEU A 215 -11.86 6.69 2.22
C LEU A 215 -13.10 6.69 1.32
N VAL A 216 -13.29 7.75 0.51
CA VAL A 216 -14.39 7.81 -0.46
C VAL A 216 -14.15 6.80 -1.59
N GLY A 217 -12.96 6.80 -2.19
CA GLY A 217 -12.66 5.93 -3.34
C GLY A 217 -12.58 4.44 -2.97
N ALA A 218 -12.07 4.11 -1.79
CA ALA A 218 -11.88 2.75 -1.31
C ALA A 218 -13.15 2.16 -0.68
N ASN A 219 -14.22 2.96 -0.53
CA ASN A 219 -15.44 2.55 0.17
C ASN A 219 -16.02 1.24 -0.37
N GLU A 220 -16.05 1.04 -1.68
CA GLU A 220 -16.60 -0.19 -2.28
C GLU A 220 -15.78 -1.44 -1.89
N LEU A 221 -14.46 -1.34 -1.74
CA LEU A 221 -13.63 -2.46 -1.23
C LEU A 221 -13.82 -2.65 0.29
N LEU A 222 -13.92 -1.56 1.04
CA LEU A 222 -14.12 -1.59 2.50
C LEU A 222 -15.50 -2.12 2.89
N THR A 223 -16.51 -1.95 2.04
CA THR A 223 -17.88 -2.45 2.27
C THR A 223 -18.15 -3.80 1.59
N GLY A 224 -17.21 -4.29 0.79
CA GLY A 224 -17.36 -5.56 0.05
C GLY A 224 -18.21 -5.47 -1.22
N ALA A 225 -18.62 -4.26 -1.65
CA ALA A 225 -19.26 -4.06 -2.95
C ALA A 225 -18.33 -4.39 -4.12
N LYS A 226 -17.03 -4.17 -3.94
CA LYS A 226 -15.94 -4.76 -4.72
C LYS A 226 -15.19 -5.75 -3.86
N THR A 227 -14.72 -6.82 -4.48
CA THR A 227 -14.08 -7.94 -3.77
C THR A 227 -12.58 -7.99 -3.99
N TRP A 228 -12.09 -7.41 -5.09
CA TRP A 228 -10.69 -7.46 -5.51
C TRP A 228 -10.17 -6.09 -5.98
N PRO A 229 -8.89 -5.76 -5.71
CA PRO A 229 -8.29 -4.52 -6.20
C PRO A 229 -8.31 -4.40 -7.73
N SER A 230 -8.26 -5.52 -8.48
CA SER A 230 -8.37 -5.51 -9.94
C SER A 230 -9.71 -4.94 -10.48
N GLU A 231 -10.71 -4.77 -9.61
CA GLU A 231 -12.01 -4.16 -9.95
C GLU A 231 -12.00 -2.62 -9.80
N LEU A 232 -10.91 -2.05 -9.28
CA LEU A 232 -10.72 -0.60 -9.22
C LEU A 232 -10.59 -0.02 -10.64
N LYS A 233 -11.28 1.09 -10.88
CA LYS A 233 -11.30 1.76 -12.17
C LYS A 233 -10.38 2.96 -12.15
N THR A 234 -9.56 3.12 -13.19
CA THR A 234 -8.62 4.24 -13.28
C THR A 234 -9.34 5.58 -13.51
N GLU A 235 -10.56 5.53 -14.04
CA GLU A 235 -11.43 6.67 -14.30
C GLU A 235 -12.41 6.99 -13.17
N ALA A 236 -12.33 6.30 -12.02
CA ALA A 236 -13.15 6.61 -10.85
C ALA A 236 -12.80 7.99 -10.27
N TYR A 237 -13.74 8.62 -9.56
CA TYR A 237 -13.53 9.89 -8.87
C TYR A 237 -14.13 9.85 -7.46
N PRO A 238 -13.32 9.98 -6.40
CA PRO A 238 -11.85 9.99 -6.43
C PRO A 238 -11.29 8.63 -6.87
N ASN A 239 -10.16 8.63 -7.60
CA ASN A 239 -9.45 7.39 -7.91
C ASN A 239 -8.67 6.93 -6.68
N VAL A 240 -8.76 5.64 -6.34
CA VAL A 240 -7.82 4.98 -5.43
C VAL A 240 -6.59 4.56 -6.24
N GLY A 241 -5.63 5.48 -6.37
CA GLY A 241 -4.42 5.21 -7.13
C GLY A 241 -3.78 3.91 -6.65
N TRP A 242 -3.50 3.02 -7.59
CA TRP A 242 -2.75 1.77 -7.45
C TRP A 242 -2.57 1.17 -8.85
N GLU A 243 -1.52 1.60 -9.55
CA GLU A 243 -1.21 1.24 -10.94
C GLU A 243 -1.21 -0.29 -11.15
N TRP A 244 -0.65 -1.02 -10.18
CA TRP A 244 -0.52 -2.48 -10.24
C TRP A 244 -1.65 -3.27 -9.58
N SER A 245 -2.76 -2.62 -9.23
CA SER A 245 -3.94 -3.30 -8.65
C SER A 245 -4.54 -4.36 -9.56
N HIS A 246 -4.38 -4.22 -10.88
CA HIS A 246 -4.81 -5.18 -11.88
C HIS A 246 -4.15 -6.57 -11.74
N CYS A 247 -2.96 -6.67 -11.13
CA CYS A 247 -2.34 -7.96 -10.82
C CYS A 247 -3.04 -8.69 -9.66
N LEU A 248 -3.88 -8.00 -8.88
CA LEU A 248 -4.52 -8.53 -7.68
C LEU A 248 -5.98 -8.91 -7.99
N GLY A 249 -6.14 -10.00 -8.74
CA GLY A 249 -7.44 -10.54 -9.13
C GLY A 249 -7.79 -11.88 -8.48
N PRO A 250 -9.04 -12.35 -8.62
CA PRO A 250 -9.55 -13.56 -7.97
C PRO A 250 -8.78 -14.85 -8.29
N GLY A 251 -8.13 -14.90 -9.46
CA GLY A 251 -7.29 -16.05 -9.83
C GLY A 251 -6.16 -16.32 -8.83
N LEU A 252 -5.64 -15.28 -8.16
CA LEU A 252 -4.57 -15.42 -7.16
C LEU A 252 -5.00 -16.25 -5.94
N ALA A 253 -6.23 -16.06 -5.44
CA ALA A 253 -6.69 -16.82 -4.27
C ALA A 253 -6.74 -18.33 -4.55
N ILE A 254 -7.01 -18.70 -5.81
CA ILE A 254 -7.11 -20.10 -6.25
C ILE A 254 -5.72 -20.68 -6.54
N ALA A 255 -4.80 -19.86 -7.06
CA ALA A 255 -3.45 -20.27 -7.41
C ALA A 255 -2.50 -20.43 -6.21
N ASP A 256 -2.90 -19.96 -5.02
CA ASP A 256 -2.10 -20.06 -3.80
C ASP A 256 -1.83 -21.51 -3.39
N ASP A 257 -0.55 -21.88 -3.32
CA ASP A 257 -0.08 -23.23 -2.99
C ASP A 257 0.20 -23.42 -1.49
N SER A 258 -0.06 -22.41 -0.66
CA SER A 258 0.26 -22.43 0.78
C SER A 258 -0.67 -23.32 1.62
N GLY A 259 -1.76 -23.85 1.04
CA GLY A 259 -2.77 -24.65 1.72
C GLY A 259 -3.82 -23.82 2.48
N SER A 260 -3.83 -22.51 2.25
CA SER A 260 -4.76 -21.55 2.84
C SER A 260 -6.17 -21.74 2.30
N PRO A 261 -7.22 -21.45 3.09
CA PRO A 261 -8.57 -21.35 2.54
C PRO A 261 -8.63 -20.29 1.42
N VAL A 262 -9.28 -20.63 0.32
CA VAL A 262 -9.51 -19.69 -0.79
C VAL A 262 -10.37 -18.54 -0.27
N LEU A 263 -9.87 -17.31 -0.42
CA LEU A 263 -10.62 -16.12 -0.02
C LEU A 263 -11.75 -15.81 -1.02
N THR A 264 -12.92 -15.52 -0.48
CA THR A 264 -14.06 -14.98 -1.26
C THR A 264 -13.97 -13.46 -1.42
N MET A 265 -13.32 -12.78 -0.46
CA MET A 265 -13.03 -11.35 -0.48
C MET A 265 -11.55 -11.14 -0.22
N TRP A 266 -10.93 -10.23 -0.97
CA TRP A 266 -9.50 -9.99 -0.84
C TRP A 266 -9.14 -9.38 0.52
N LEU A 267 -9.96 -8.49 1.07
CA LEU A 267 -9.78 -7.96 2.43
C LEU A 267 -10.56 -8.79 3.46
N PRO A 268 -9.99 -9.02 4.66
CA PRO A 268 -10.72 -9.66 5.74
C PRO A 268 -11.92 -8.82 6.19
N GLU A 269 -13.11 -9.40 6.20
CA GLU A 269 -14.36 -8.71 6.53
C GLU A 269 -14.32 -8.04 7.92
N ASP A 270 -13.75 -8.70 8.92
CA ASP A 270 -13.62 -8.12 10.27
C ASP A 270 -12.70 -6.89 10.28
N ALA A 271 -11.61 -6.90 9.49
CA ALA A 271 -10.70 -5.77 9.40
C ALA A 271 -11.37 -4.58 8.70
N CYS A 272 -12.07 -4.84 7.58
CA CYS A 272 -12.87 -3.83 6.87
C CYS A 272 -13.93 -3.18 7.77
N ARG A 273 -14.73 -3.99 8.48
CA ARG A 273 -15.73 -3.51 9.43
C ARG A 273 -15.10 -2.62 10.49
N ARG A 274 -13.97 -3.03 11.07
CA ARG A 274 -13.25 -2.23 12.08
C ARG A 274 -12.80 -0.88 11.54
N VAL A 275 -12.30 -0.82 10.30
CA VAL A 275 -11.93 0.45 9.66
C VAL A 275 -13.16 1.34 9.51
N VAL A 276 -14.25 0.82 8.93
CA VAL A 276 -15.48 1.60 8.71
C VAL A 276 -16.09 2.09 10.02
N ASP A 277 -16.17 1.22 11.04
CA ASP A 277 -16.67 1.58 12.37
C ASP A 277 -15.77 2.64 13.01
N GLU A 278 -14.44 2.53 12.86
CA GLU A 278 -13.50 3.48 13.43
C GLU A 278 -13.62 4.87 12.79
N VAL A 279 -13.83 4.95 11.47
CA VAL A 279 -14.15 6.22 10.79
C VAL A 279 -15.42 6.82 11.40
N ARG A 280 -16.51 6.03 11.47
CA ARG A 280 -17.80 6.48 12.00
C ARG A 280 -17.73 6.93 13.46
N ASN A 281 -16.87 6.29 14.25
CA ASN A 281 -16.67 6.64 15.66
C ASN A 281 -15.74 7.84 15.85
N TYR A 282 -14.76 8.04 14.96
CA TYR A 282 -13.82 9.17 15.04
C TYR A 282 -14.47 10.49 14.64
N PHE A 283 -15.25 10.48 13.55
CA PHE A 283 -15.78 11.70 13.00
C PHE A 283 -17.10 12.10 13.65
N THR A 284 -17.01 13.04 14.58
CA THR A 284 -18.10 13.94 14.97
C THR A 284 -18.21 15.10 13.98
N ASP A 285 -19.31 15.87 14.03
CA ASP A 285 -19.44 17.11 13.26
C ASP A 285 -18.26 18.05 13.52
N ASP A 286 -17.85 18.22 14.78
CA ASP A 286 -16.70 19.05 15.17
C ASP A 286 -15.38 18.53 14.57
N THR A 287 -15.16 17.22 14.59
CA THR A 287 -13.95 16.61 14.05
C THR A 287 -13.89 16.75 12.54
N PHE A 288 -15.03 16.57 11.86
CA PHE A 288 -15.13 16.76 10.43
C PHE A 288 -14.87 18.21 10.03
N LEU A 289 -15.50 19.19 10.70
CA LEU A 289 -15.24 20.62 10.48
C LEU A 289 -13.78 20.99 10.72
N LEU A 290 -13.15 20.46 11.79
CA LEU A 290 -11.73 20.66 12.06
C LEU A 290 -10.84 20.16 10.91
N TRP A 291 -11.19 19.02 10.30
CA TRP A 291 -10.46 18.52 9.14
C TRP A 291 -10.65 19.41 7.92
N LEU A 292 -11.87 19.91 7.67
CA LEU A 292 -12.13 20.84 6.57
C LEU A 292 -11.37 22.15 6.75
N GLU A 293 -11.39 22.76 7.94
CA GLU A 293 -10.61 23.96 8.26
C GLU A 293 -9.10 23.74 8.05
N SER A 294 -8.61 22.58 8.50
CA SER A 294 -7.22 22.19 8.31
C SER A 294 -6.84 22.06 6.84
N ILE A 295 -7.71 21.47 6.02
CA ILE A 295 -7.51 21.33 4.57
C ILE A 295 -7.57 22.70 3.89
N SER A 296 -8.57 23.52 4.21
CA SER A 296 -8.75 24.88 3.67
C SER A 296 -7.65 25.86 4.09
N SER A 297 -6.80 25.52 5.05
CA SER A 297 -5.59 26.30 5.34
C SER A 297 -4.53 26.24 4.23
N VAL A 298 -4.71 25.39 3.22
CA VAL A 298 -3.85 25.24 2.05
C VAL A 298 -4.69 25.43 0.77
N ASP A 299 -4.60 26.62 0.16
CA ASP A 299 -5.45 27.07 -0.95
C ASP A 299 -5.71 26.01 -2.05
N TYR A 300 -4.66 25.34 -2.54
CA TYR A 300 -4.84 24.37 -3.63
C TYR A 300 -5.52 23.06 -3.18
N LEU A 301 -5.47 22.69 -1.90
CA LEU A 301 -6.19 21.51 -1.42
C LEU A 301 -7.69 21.78 -1.38
N GLU A 302 -8.08 22.99 -0.96
CA GLU A 302 -9.48 23.43 -0.96
C GLU A 302 -10.07 23.40 -2.37
N GLU A 303 -9.35 23.98 -3.35
CA GLU A 303 -9.78 24.01 -4.74
C GLU A 303 -9.91 22.61 -5.35
N GLU A 304 -8.97 21.70 -5.06
CA GLU A 304 -8.95 20.39 -5.72
C GLU A 304 -9.93 19.38 -5.14
N LEU A 305 -10.22 19.41 -3.84
CA LEU A 305 -11.08 18.41 -3.21
C LEU A 305 -12.56 18.57 -3.54
N GLU A 306 -13.01 19.76 -3.96
CA GLU A 306 -14.37 20.12 -4.40
C GLU A 306 -15.51 19.31 -3.75
N GLN A 307 -15.92 18.19 -4.37
CA GLN A 307 -17.10 17.39 -3.98
C GLN A 307 -16.79 16.20 -3.07
N ILE A 308 -15.50 15.92 -2.84
CA ILE A 308 -15.04 14.77 -2.05
C ILE A 308 -15.51 14.88 -0.59
N PRO A 309 -15.40 16.03 0.11
CA PRO A 309 -15.93 16.16 1.46
C PRO A 309 -17.42 15.84 1.58
N VAL A 310 -18.24 16.28 0.62
CA VAL A 310 -19.68 15.99 0.59
C VAL A 310 -19.94 14.49 0.40
N SER A 311 -19.17 13.84 -0.47
CA SER A 311 -19.25 12.39 -0.66
C SER A 311 -18.84 11.63 0.59
N PHE A 312 -17.80 12.08 1.28
CA PHE A 312 -17.35 11.51 2.56
C PHE A 312 -18.45 11.61 3.63
N GLU A 313 -19.03 12.80 3.81
CA GLU A 313 -20.11 13.03 4.76
C GLU A 313 -21.29 12.07 4.50
N ARG A 314 -21.69 11.92 3.23
CA ARG A 314 -22.76 11.01 2.82
C ARG A 314 -22.45 9.54 3.15
N LEU A 315 -21.22 9.09 2.93
CA LEU A 315 -20.83 7.69 3.11
C LEU A 315 -20.64 7.30 4.57
N TYR A 316 -20.13 8.22 5.39
CA TYR A 316 -19.65 7.88 6.74
C TYR A 316 -20.38 8.60 7.88
N LEU A 317 -20.94 9.79 7.66
CA LEU A 317 -21.50 10.61 8.77
C LEU A 317 -23.02 10.63 8.80
N LYS A 318 -23.67 10.57 7.63
CA LYS A 318 -25.13 10.48 7.56
C LYS A 318 -25.56 9.10 8.05
N LYS A 319 -26.17 9.07 9.23
CA LYS A 319 -27.00 7.94 9.63
C LYS A 319 -28.13 7.90 8.62
N ASP A 320 -28.23 6.83 7.84
CA ASP A 320 -29.42 6.57 7.02
C ASP A 320 -30.62 6.81 7.92
N GLY A 321 -31.39 7.86 7.61
CA GLY A 321 -32.51 8.27 8.43
C GLY A 321 -33.40 7.06 8.60
N GLY A 322 -33.55 6.59 9.83
CA GLY A 322 -34.36 5.42 10.15
C GLY A 322 -35.73 5.58 9.52
N GLY A 323 -36.01 4.73 8.54
CA GLY A 323 -37.37 4.45 8.06
C GLY A 323 -38.14 3.63 9.08
#